data_AF-A0AAW6N7M8-F1
#
_entry.id   AF-A0AAW6N7M8-F1
#
_cell.length_a   1.000
_cell.length_b   1.000
_cell.length_c   1.000
_cell.angle_alpha   90.00
_cell.angle_beta   90.00
_cell.angle_gamma   90.00
#
_symmetry.space_group_name_H-M   'P 1'
#
loop_
_entity.id
_entity.type
_entity.pdbx_description
1 polymer ?
#
loop_
_entity_poly.entity_id
_entity_poly.type
_entity_poly.pdbx_seq_one_letter_code
_entity_poly.pdbx_strand_id
1 'polypeptide(L)'
;MGTDLRNMPQRPCLLGMVVAVGLSLGSAPIVQACAFHGYTPDPTLVDVLLATEEVVIARLSKGGAQFEALETLAGPQVTQIGLRPSAQTRLAAQGRPGIEVLLARDGSYGPWQEVAVFEGAMAKALRAVLSQHGAWQSGDQRARVAFFARHLNATDPALRRLALREMDRAEYATLRKTALPQVAGLRRDLTQEDASLRPIRILLAGLSGDRRFVPVLTEALAKGVAARKPYLGAYATALIELEGTKGVDEIAARYLSNPNLAFDLREKLVQAFALQYHVAPADVRRSIARTVARLSRQDVGFAQSAARQFGSVSRFNTETAGSGADR
;
A
#
# COMPACT_ATOMS: atom_id res chain seq x y z
N MET A 1 21.76 -15.55 -73.55
CA MET A 1 21.27 -16.38 -72.43
C MET A 1 21.62 -15.67 -71.14
N GLY A 2 20.65 -15.48 -70.23
CA GLY A 2 20.88 -15.02 -68.86
C GLY A 2 20.39 -13.60 -68.56
N THR A 3 19.07 -13.43 -68.47
CA THR A 3 18.37 -12.21 -68.05
C THR A 3 18.45 -11.96 -66.54
N ASP A 4 18.80 -10.72 -66.22
CA ASP A 4 18.38 -9.84 -65.11
C ASP A 4 17.30 -10.42 -64.16
N LEU A 5 17.65 -10.60 -62.87
CA LEU A 5 16.70 -10.78 -61.77
C LEU A 5 16.86 -9.64 -60.76
N ARG A 6 16.08 -8.60 -61.04
CA ARG A 6 15.75 -7.50 -60.13
C ARG A 6 14.80 -7.98 -59.03
N ASN A 7 14.89 -7.28 -57.90
CA ASN A 7 13.77 -6.83 -57.07
C ASN A 7 12.74 -7.87 -56.62
N MET A 8 12.84 -8.31 -55.37
CA MET A 8 11.65 -8.55 -54.55
C MET A 8 11.59 -7.54 -53.40
N PRO A 9 10.53 -6.70 -53.34
CA PRO A 9 10.28 -5.84 -52.20
C PRO A 9 9.77 -6.65 -51.01
N GLN A 10 10.42 -6.47 -49.85
CA GLN A 10 9.89 -6.90 -48.56
C GLN A 10 8.64 -6.07 -48.24
N ARG A 11 7.50 -6.74 -48.12
CA ARG A 11 6.25 -6.14 -47.61
C ARG A 11 6.28 -6.12 -46.08
N PRO A 12 6.26 -4.96 -45.40
CA PRO A 12 5.84 -4.93 -44.02
C PRO A 12 4.30 -5.02 -43.97
N CYS A 13 3.81 -6.10 -43.35
CA CYS A 13 2.41 -6.27 -43.01
C CYS A 13 2.06 -5.27 -41.89
N LEU A 14 1.41 -4.17 -42.26
CA LEU A 14 0.69 -3.29 -41.33
C LEU A 14 -0.60 -3.98 -40.91
N LEU A 15 -0.75 -4.28 -39.62
CA LEU A 15 -2.01 -4.42 -38.87
C LEU A 15 -1.59 -4.76 -37.42
N GLY A 16 -1.99 -4.12 -36.33
CA GLY A 16 -3.05 -3.16 -36.06
C GLY A 16 -3.43 -3.33 -34.58
N MET A 17 -3.86 -2.25 -33.94
CA MET A 17 -4.41 -2.15 -32.56
C MET A 17 -3.44 -2.11 -31.36
N VAL A 18 -3.00 -0.89 -31.04
CA VAL A 18 -3.02 -0.43 -29.65
C VAL A 18 -4.40 0.21 -29.43
N VAL A 19 -5.33 -0.52 -28.83
CA VAL A 19 -6.53 0.08 -28.25
C VAL A 19 -6.22 0.34 -26.78
N ALA A 20 -5.83 1.57 -26.48
CA ALA A 20 -5.95 2.12 -25.15
C ALA A 20 -7.44 2.31 -24.87
N VAL A 21 -8.09 1.31 -24.27
CA VAL A 21 -9.42 1.49 -23.71
C VAL A 21 -9.27 2.41 -22.51
N GLY A 22 -9.80 3.61 -22.65
CA GLY A 22 -9.99 4.57 -21.57
C GLY A 22 -10.84 3.92 -20.48
N LEU A 23 -10.17 3.51 -19.41
CA LEU A 23 -10.77 3.27 -18.11
C LEU A 23 -11.36 4.59 -17.62
N SER A 24 -12.62 4.87 -17.94
CA SER A 24 -13.45 5.79 -17.17
C SER A 24 -13.79 5.13 -15.84
N LEU A 25 -12.75 4.97 -15.00
CA LEU A 25 -12.90 4.65 -13.60
C LEU A 25 -13.67 5.82 -12.99
N GLY A 26 -14.88 5.54 -12.49
CA GLY A 26 -15.51 6.43 -11.53
C GLY A 26 -14.47 6.76 -10.46
N SER A 27 -14.35 8.05 -10.14
CA SER A 27 -13.40 8.52 -9.16
C SER A 27 -13.77 7.95 -7.80
N ALA A 28 -13.33 6.72 -7.52
CA ALA A 28 -13.27 6.23 -6.16
C ALA A 28 -12.55 7.33 -5.37
N PRO A 29 -13.10 7.78 -4.22
CA PRO A 29 -12.40 8.76 -3.41
C PRO A 29 -11.00 8.22 -3.23
N ILE A 30 -10.01 8.95 -3.77
CA ILE A 30 -8.62 8.66 -3.53
C ILE A 30 -8.46 9.01 -2.06
N VAL A 31 -8.77 8.04 -1.19
CA VAL A 31 -8.32 8.03 0.19
C VAL A 31 -6.83 8.28 0.03
N GLN A 32 -6.38 9.46 0.44
CA GLN A 32 -5.02 9.93 0.27
C GLN A 32 -4.12 8.96 1.01
N ALA A 33 -3.68 7.93 0.29
CA ALA A 33 -2.89 6.86 0.85
C ALA A 33 -1.58 7.48 1.35
N CYS A 34 -1.32 7.28 2.64
CA CYS A 34 -0.05 7.42 3.32
C CYS A 34 0.92 8.49 2.79
N ALA A 35 0.63 9.76 3.09
CA ALA A 35 1.48 10.92 2.84
C ALA A 35 2.79 10.95 3.68
N PHE A 36 3.44 9.82 3.95
CA PHE A 36 4.71 9.79 4.69
C PHE A 36 5.80 8.91 4.07
N HIS A 37 5.48 8.19 2.98
CA HIS A 37 6.47 7.45 2.21
C HIS A 37 6.91 8.13 0.92
N GLY A 38 6.22 9.19 0.50
CA GLY A 38 6.39 9.78 -0.82
C GLY A 38 6.06 8.84 -1.99
N TYR A 39 5.31 7.75 -1.74
CA TYR A 39 4.76 6.84 -2.76
C TYR A 39 3.32 6.45 -2.41
N THR A 40 2.54 6.15 -3.44
CA THR A 40 1.18 5.63 -3.32
C THR A 40 1.24 4.10 -3.31
N PRO A 41 0.76 3.40 -2.27
CA PRO A 41 0.73 1.95 -2.25
C PRO A 41 -0.19 1.40 -3.35
N ASP A 42 0.23 0.30 -3.97
CA ASP A 42 -0.58 -0.38 -4.99
C ASP A 42 -1.93 -0.83 -4.43
N PRO A 43 -3.01 -0.79 -5.25
CA PRO A 43 -4.29 -1.41 -4.90
C PRO A 43 -4.11 -2.87 -4.45
N THR A 44 -4.75 -3.25 -3.36
CA THR A 44 -4.74 -4.61 -2.85
C THR A 44 -5.85 -5.44 -3.45
N LEU A 45 -5.79 -6.75 -3.17
CA LEU A 45 -6.88 -7.66 -3.48
C LEU A 45 -8.23 -7.20 -2.88
N VAL A 46 -8.19 -6.56 -1.70
CA VAL A 46 -9.40 -6.03 -1.05
C VAL A 46 -9.96 -4.85 -1.83
N ASP A 47 -9.13 -3.95 -2.35
CA ASP A 47 -9.64 -2.83 -3.15
C ASP A 47 -10.26 -3.32 -4.45
N VAL A 48 -9.67 -4.33 -5.09
CA VAL A 48 -10.26 -4.97 -6.27
C VAL A 48 -11.63 -5.57 -5.91
N LEU A 49 -11.72 -6.33 -4.81
CA LEU A 49 -12.97 -6.92 -4.33
C LEU A 49 -14.05 -5.90 -3.99
N LEU A 50 -13.66 -4.78 -3.38
CA LEU A 50 -14.58 -3.70 -3.04
C LEU A 50 -15.02 -2.92 -4.28
N ALA A 51 -14.22 -2.88 -5.34
CA ALA A 51 -14.55 -2.18 -6.58
C ALA A 51 -15.38 -3.03 -7.56
N THR A 52 -15.39 -4.36 -7.41
CA THR A 52 -16.09 -5.27 -8.33
C THR A 52 -17.52 -5.55 -7.91
N GLU A 53 -18.44 -5.62 -8.86
CA GLU A 53 -19.86 -5.89 -8.62
C GLU A 53 -20.17 -7.39 -8.46
N GLU A 54 -19.51 -8.25 -9.25
CA GLU A 54 -19.71 -9.70 -9.19
C GLU A 54 -18.41 -10.43 -8.86
N VAL A 55 -18.49 -11.28 -7.83
CA VAL A 55 -17.34 -12.02 -7.29
C VAL A 55 -17.73 -13.45 -7.00
N VAL A 56 -16.92 -14.40 -7.48
CA VAL A 56 -17.17 -15.85 -7.32
C VAL A 56 -15.90 -16.56 -6.88
N ILE A 57 -16.04 -17.47 -5.91
CA ILE A 57 -15.04 -18.51 -5.67
C ILE A 57 -15.36 -19.69 -6.59
N ALA A 58 -14.37 -20.11 -7.36
CA ALA A 58 -14.45 -21.24 -8.25
C ALA A 58 -13.33 -22.24 -7.95
N ARG A 59 -13.48 -23.46 -8.47
CA ARG A 59 -12.40 -24.43 -8.60
C ARG A 59 -12.24 -24.83 -10.05
N LEU A 60 -11.16 -25.53 -10.37
CA LEU A 60 -11.04 -26.18 -11.66
C LEU A 60 -11.95 -27.41 -11.75
N SER A 61 -12.59 -27.59 -12.90
CA SER A 61 -13.37 -28.78 -13.20
C SER A 61 -12.50 -30.03 -13.27
N LYS A 62 -13.13 -31.21 -13.22
CA LYS A 62 -12.42 -32.48 -13.46
C LYS A 62 -11.81 -32.46 -14.86
N GLY A 63 -10.48 -32.39 -14.94
CA GLY A 63 -9.72 -32.24 -16.20
C GLY A 63 -9.09 -30.85 -16.41
N GLY A 64 -9.40 -29.86 -15.57
CA GLY A 64 -8.70 -28.57 -15.52
C GLY A 64 -8.97 -27.61 -16.67
N ALA A 65 -9.98 -27.88 -17.51
CA ALA A 65 -10.28 -27.11 -18.71
C ALA A 65 -11.25 -25.93 -18.48
N GLN A 66 -12.02 -25.97 -17.39
CA GLN A 66 -13.06 -24.99 -17.08
C GLN A 66 -13.09 -24.68 -15.59
N PHE A 67 -13.78 -23.60 -15.22
CA PHE A 67 -14.10 -23.28 -13.84
C PHE A 67 -15.48 -23.83 -13.46
N GLU A 68 -15.57 -24.39 -12.25
CA GLU A 68 -16.83 -24.71 -11.57
C GLU A 68 -17.03 -23.69 -10.44
N ALA A 69 -18.12 -22.94 -10.49
CA ALA A 69 -18.49 -22.02 -9.42
C ALA A 69 -18.79 -22.81 -8.14
N LEU A 70 -18.16 -22.42 -7.03
CA LEU A 70 -18.42 -22.98 -5.71
C LEU A 70 -19.35 -22.07 -4.91
N GLU A 71 -19.11 -20.76 -4.98
CA GLU A 71 -19.80 -19.79 -4.15
C GLU A 71 -19.78 -18.42 -4.83
N THR A 72 -20.95 -17.79 -4.96
CA THR A 72 -21.04 -16.37 -5.34
C THR A 72 -20.93 -15.53 -4.07
N LEU A 73 -19.89 -14.71 -3.99
CA LEU A 73 -19.64 -13.83 -2.84
C LEU A 73 -20.28 -12.45 -3.00
N ALA A 74 -20.44 -11.98 -4.23
CA ALA A 74 -21.12 -10.72 -4.57
C ALA A 74 -21.81 -10.85 -5.93
N GLY A 75 -22.96 -10.18 -6.08
CA GLY A 75 -23.78 -10.23 -7.29
C GLY A 75 -24.80 -11.38 -7.32
N PRO A 76 -25.51 -11.57 -8.44
CA PRO A 76 -26.47 -12.65 -8.63
C PRO A 76 -25.77 -14.03 -8.66
N GLN A 77 -26.50 -15.09 -8.29
CA GLN A 77 -25.96 -16.44 -8.29
C GLN A 77 -25.40 -16.82 -9.67
N VAL A 78 -24.13 -17.21 -9.69
CA VAL A 78 -23.42 -17.61 -10.92
C VAL A 78 -23.44 -19.12 -11.04
N THR A 79 -23.89 -19.62 -12.18
CA THR A 79 -23.95 -21.06 -12.49
C THR A 79 -22.97 -21.47 -13.59
N GLN A 80 -22.53 -20.53 -14.43
CA GLN A 80 -21.57 -20.76 -15.51
C GLN A 80 -20.54 -19.65 -15.58
N ILE A 81 -19.28 -20.05 -15.76
CA ILE A 81 -18.15 -19.14 -15.90
C ILE A 81 -17.55 -19.35 -17.29
N GLY A 82 -17.70 -18.36 -18.17
CA GLY A 82 -17.20 -18.41 -19.55
C GLY A 82 -15.69 -18.22 -19.69
N LEU A 83 -14.95 -18.07 -18.59
CA LEU A 83 -13.50 -17.89 -18.58
C LEU A 83 -12.79 -19.25 -18.62
N ARG A 84 -11.77 -19.36 -19.48
CA ARG A 84 -10.86 -20.51 -19.44
C ARG A 84 -9.76 -20.27 -18.41
N PRO A 85 -9.41 -21.30 -17.61
CA PRO A 85 -8.27 -21.21 -16.69
C PRO A 85 -6.98 -20.80 -17.38
N SER A 86 -6.20 -19.94 -16.75
CA SER A 86 -4.86 -19.56 -17.19
C SER A 86 -3.89 -20.73 -17.04
N ALA A 87 -2.76 -20.67 -17.75
CA ALA A 87 -1.71 -21.68 -17.60
C ALA A 87 -1.16 -21.72 -16.16
N GLN A 88 -1.05 -20.55 -15.52
CA GLN A 88 -0.59 -20.42 -14.14
C GLN A 88 -1.56 -21.07 -13.15
N THR A 89 -2.87 -20.83 -13.31
CA THR A 89 -3.90 -21.45 -12.45
C THR A 89 -3.94 -22.96 -12.62
N ARG A 90 -3.87 -23.45 -13.87
CA ARG A 90 -3.78 -24.89 -14.12
C ARG A 90 -2.55 -25.50 -13.46
N LEU A 91 -1.39 -24.85 -13.58
CA LEU A 91 -0.14 -25.28 -12.96
C LEU A 91 -0.25 -25.30 -11.42
N ALA A 92 -0.82 -24.25 -10.82
CA ALA A 92 -1.00 -24.15 -9.38
C ALA A 92 -1.92 -25.25 -8.81
N ALA A 93 -2.90 -25.70 -9.58
CA ALA A 93 -3.83 -26.76 -9.21
C ALA A 93 -3.28 -28.18 -9.43
N GLN A 94 -2.14 -28.36 -10.11
CA GLN A 94 -1.58 -29.70 -10.34
C GLN A 94 -1.23 -30.36 -9.00
N GLY A 95 -1.86 -31.52 -8.75
CA GLY A 95 -1.66 -32.28 -7.52
C GLY A 95 -2.26 -31.64 -6.26
N ARG A 96 -3.05 -30.56 -6.40
CA ARG A 96 -3.62 -29.79 -5.28
C ARG A 96 -5.14 -29.61 -5.43
N PRO A 97 -5.95 -30.58 -4.98
CA PRO A 97 -7.41 -30.55 -5.20
C PRO A 97 -8.16 -29.48 -4.38
N GLY A 98 -7.49 -28.82 -3.42
CA GLY A 98 -8.06 -27.77 -2.57
C GLY A 98 -7.80 -26.34 -3.04
N ILE A 99 -7.26 -26.15 -4.25
CA ILE A 99 -7.05 -24.81 -4.81
C ILE A 99 -8.39 -24.20 -5.22
N GLU A 100 -8.65 -23.02 -4.68
CA GLU A 100 -9.75 -22.15 -5.03
C GLU A 100 -9.22 -20.95 -5.83
N VAL A 101 -10.08 -20.42 -6.70
CA VAL A 101 -9.77 -19.27 -7.55
C VAL A 101 -10.86 -18.25 -7.38
N LEU A 102 -10.47 -17.04 -7.05
CA LEU A 102 -11.36 -15.89 -7.02
C LEU A 102 -11.44 -15.28 -8.41
N LEU A 103 -12.66 -15.23 -8.91
CA LEU A 103 -13.00 -14.61 -10.16
C LEU A 103 -13.85 -13.38 -9.88
N ALA A 104 -13.62 -12.33 -10.65
CA ALA A 104 -14.45 -11.13 -10.58
C ALA A 104 -14.76 -10.61 -11.98
N ARG A 105 -15.86 -9.86 -12.09
CA ARG A 105 -16.21 -9.06 -13.26
C ARG A 105 -16.93 -7.78 -12.84
N ASP A 106 -16.88 -6.81 -13.73
CA ASP A 106 -17.58 -5.55 -13.58
C ASP A 106 -18.92 -5.60 -14.33
N GLY A 107 -20.03 -5.49 -13.60
CA GLY A 107 -21.38 -5.67 -14.13
C GLY A 107 -21.68 -7.05 -14.70
N SER A 108 -22.95 -7.22 -15.08
CA SER A 108 -23.48 -8.49 -15.60
C SER A 108 -22.95 -8.85 -17.00
N TYR A 109 -22.32 -7.90 -17.69
CA TYR A 109 -21.82 -8.06 -19.06
C TYR A 109 -20.29 -7.94 -19.18
N GLY A 110 -19.57 -7.62 -18.09
CA GLY A 110 -18.12 -7.56 -18.11
C GLY A 110 -17.47 -8.95 -18.25
N PRO A 111 -16.24 -9.02 -18.80
CA PRO A 111 -15.51 -10.28 -18.86
C PRO A 111 -15.08 -10.72 -17.45
N TRP A 112 -15.21 -12.02 -17.17
CA TRP A 112 -14.61 -12.64 -16.00
C TRP A 112 -13.08 -12.53 -16.04
N GLN A 113 -12.47 -12.28 -14.88
CA GLN A 113 -11.04 -12.20 -14.69
C GLN A 113 -10.59 -13.08 -13.53
N GLU A 114 -9.43 -13.74 -13.66
CA GLU A 114 -8.77 -14.42 -12.54
C GLU A 114 -8.09 -13.38 -11.65
N VAL A 115 -8.60 -13.22 -10.42
CA VAL A 115 -8.10 -12.21 -9.49
C VAL A 115 -7.02 -12.80 -8.59
N ALA A 116 -7.27 -13.99 -8.04
CA ALA A 116 -6.33 -14.64 -7.14
C ALA A 116 -6.55 -16.16 -7.10
N VAL A 117 -5.47 -16.89 -6.84
CA VAL A 117 -5.48 -18.33 -6.56
C VAL A 117 -5.06 -18.53 -5.10
N PHE A 118 -5.82 -19.31 -4.34
CA PHE A 118 -5.57 -19.52 -2.91
C PHE A 118 -6.13 -20.84 -2.40
N GLU A 119 -5.89 -21.10 -1.13
CA GLU A 119 -6.43 -22.24 -0.37
C GLU A 119 -6.60 -21.84 1.10
N GLY A 120 -7.33 -22.65 1.86
CA GLY A 120 -7.32 -22.60 3.32
C GLY A 120 -7.71 -21.26 3.95
N ALA A 121 -6.80 -20.67 4.73
CA ALA A 121 -7.10 -19.52 5.58
C ALA A 121 -7.41 -18.24 4.80
N MET A 122 -6.79 -18.04 3.64
CA MET A 122 -7.07 -16.89 2.76
C MET A 122 -8.54 -16.86 2.34
N ALA A 123 -9.11 -17.99 1.92
CA ALA A 123 -10.50 -18.05 1.46
C ALA A 123 -11.49 -17.58 2.55
N LYS A 124 -11.25 -18.00 3.80
CA LYS A 124 -12.04 -17.54 4.95
C LYS A 124 -11.90 -16.03 5.19
N ALA A 125 -10.70 -15.48 5.01
CA ALA A 125 -10.47 -14.05 5.15
C ALA A 125 -11.22 -13.26 4.05
N LEU A 126 -11.20 -13.71 2.80
CA LEU A 126 -11.88 -13.03 1.69
C LEU A 126 -13.40 -13.05 1.82
N ARG A 127 -13.99 -14.16 2.30
CA ARG A 127 -15.42 -14.19 2.67
C ARG A 127 -15.76 -13.15 3.74
N ALA A 128 -14.90 -13.04 4.77
CA ALA A 128 -15.10 -12.04 5.81
C ALA A 128 -14.96 -10.61 5.27
N VAL A 129 -14.01 -10.34 4.37
CA VAL A 129 -13.88 -9.05 3.66
C VAL A 129 -15.18 -8.68 2.95
N LEU A 130 -15.78 -9.62 2.20
CA LEU A 130 -16.99 -9.35 1.44
C LEU A 130 -18.23 -9.19 2.33
N SER A 131 -18.27 -9.86 3.48
CA SER A 131 -19.30 -9.59 4.49
C SER A 131 -19.24 -8.16 5.06
N GLN A 132 -18.11 -7.48 4.92
CA GLN A 132 -17.89 -6.08 5.33
C GLN A 132 -17.95 -5.09 4.17
N HIS A 133 -18.30 -5.54 2.97
CA HIS A 133 -18.20 -4.76 1.73
C HIS A 133 -18.85 -3.37 1.84
N GLY A 134 -20.12 -3.31 2.25
CA GLY A 134 -20.84 -2.03 2.40
C GLY A 134 -20.21 -1.11 3.46
N ALA A 135 -19.78 -1.65 4.60
CA ALA A 135 -19.17 -0.84 5.67
C ALA A 135 -17.82 -0.24 5.23
N TRP A 136 -16.98 -1.02 4.55
CA TRP A 136 -15.67 -0.56 4.11
C TRP A 136 -15.73 0.35 2.88
N GLN A 137 -16.69 0.14 1.97
CA GLN A 137 -16.98 1.10 0.90
C GLN A 137 -17.42 2.46 1.48
N SER A 138 -18.19 2.46 2.57
CA SER A 138 -18.62 3.68 3.26
C SER A 138 -17.51 4.38 4.06
N GLY A 139 -16.29 3.82 4.08
CA GLY A 139 -15.11 4.46 4.65
C GLY A 139 -14.74 4.03 6.07
N ASP A 140 -15.27 2.93 6.62
CA ASP A 140 -14.84 2.41 7.93
C ASP A 140 -13.44 1.77 7.88
N GLN A 141 -12.43 2.63 7.70
CA GLN A 141 -11.03 2.20 7.64
C GLN A 141 -10.53 1.66 8.97
N ARG A 142 -11.07 2.11 10.10
CA ARG A 142 -10.63 1.62 11.40
C ARG A 142 -10.97 0.14 11.57
N ALA A 143 -12.19 -0.28 11.19
CA ALA A 143 -12.58 -1.68 11.22
C ALA A 143 -11.74 -2.52 10.24
N ARG A 144 -11.48 -2.02 9.04
CA ARG A 144 -10.62 -2.69 8.04
C ARG A 144 -9.21 -2.92 8.56
N VAL A 145 -8.59 -1.89 9.16
CA VAL A 145 -7.25 -2.00 9.75
C VAL A 145 -7.23 -2.97 10.92
N ALA A 146 -8.22 -2.89 11.83
CA ALA A 146 -8.33 -3.81 12.96
C ALA A 146 -8.54 -5.27 12.52
N PHE A 147 -9.24 -5.49 11.39
CA PHE A 147 -9.39 -6.81 10.79
C PHE A 147 -8.05 -7.39 10.35
N PHE A 148 -7.30 -6.65 9.53
CA PHE A 148 -6.03 -7.15 8.98
C PHE A 148 -4.89 -7.18 10.01
N ALA A 149 -4.92 -6.34 11.04
CA ALA A 149 -3.95 -6.40 12.15
C ALA A 149 -3.89 -7.79 12.80
N ARG A 150 -5.03 -8.50 12.92
CA ARG A 150 -5.09 -9.86 13.47
C ARG A 150 -4.39 -10.91 12.60
N HIS A 151 -4.14 -10.59 11.33
CA HIS A 151 -3.56 -11.49 10.34
C HIS A 151 -2.07 -11.22 10.08
N LEU A 152 -1.45 -10.27 10.79
CA LEU A 152 -0.01 -9.96 10.66
C LEU A 152 0.91 -11.14 11.00
N ASN A 153 0.42 -12.10 11.80
CA ASN A 153 1.14 -13.32 12.16
C ASN A 153 0.50 -14.59 11.57
N ALA A 154 -0.32 -14.47 10.52
CA ALA A 154 -0.92 -15.63 9.89
C ALA A 154 0.15 -16.62 9.40
N THR A 155 -0.09 -17.91 9.62
CA THR A 155 0.77 -19.01 9.13
C THR A 155 0.76 -19.05 7.60
N ASP A 156 -0.40 -18.79 6.99
CA ASP A 156 -0.57 -18.62 5.56
C ASP A 156 0.23 -17.37 5.09
N PRO A 157 1.27 -17.55 4.25
CA PRO A 157 2.12 -16.45 3.81
C PRO A 157 1.39 -15.47 2.89
N ALA A 158 0.41 -15.91 2.11
CA ALA A 158 -0.38 -15.04 1.25
C ALA A 158 -1.28 -14.13 2.10
N LEU A 159 -1.91 -14.69 3.13
CA LEU A 159 -2.75 -13.92 4.04
C LEU A 159 -1.92 -12.92 4.87
N ARG A 160 -0.76 -13.34 5.35
CA ARG A 160 0.18 -12.44 6.04
C ARG A 160 0.66 -11.31 5.12
N ARG A 161 0.98 -11.62 3.86
CA ARG A 161 1.36 -10.61 2.87
C ARG A 161 0.23 -9.63 2.58
N LEU A 162 -1.00 -10.11 2.41
CA LEU A 162 -2.17 -9.25 2.24
C LEU A 162 -2.34 -8.33 3.45
N ALA A 163 -2.29 -8.87 4.67
CA ALA A 163 -2.38 -8.08 5.90
C ALA A 163 -1.33 -6.95 5.96
N LEU A 164 -0.07 -7.23 5.60
CA LEU A 164 0.98 -6.20 5.53
C LEU A 164 0.65 -5.11 4.50
N ARG A 165 0.15 -5.47 3.32
CA ARG A 165 -0.26 -4.48 2.30
C ARG A 165 -1.45 -3.63 2.75
N GLU A 166 -2.39 -4.24 3.46
CA GLU A 166 -3.53 -3.54 4.06
C GLU A 166 -3.08 -2.55 5.13
N MET A 167 -2.09 -2.91 5.95
CA MET A 167 -1.49 -1.98 6.89
C MET A 167 -0.71 -0.87 6.16
N ASP A 168 -0.04 -1.15 5.05
CA ASP A 168 0.72 -0.14 4.28
C ASP A 168 -0.20 0.94 3.66
N ARG A 169 -1.46 0.59 3.38
CA ARG A 169 -2.49 1.51 2.88
C ARG A 169 -3.17 2.34 3.96
N ALA A 170 -3.10 1.88 5.20
CA ALA A 170 -3.82 2.49 6.29
C ALA A 170 -3.22 3.85 6.67
N GLU A 171 -4.09 4.84 6.91
CA GLU A 171 -3.64 6.12 7.43
C GLU A 171 -2.83 5.94 8.71
N TYR A 172 -1.71 6.64 8.81
CA TYR A 172 -0.79 6.49 9.93
C TYR A 172 -1.45 6.76 11.29
N ALA A 173 -2.35 7.76 11.37
CA ALA A 173 -3.12 8.05 12.58
C ALA A 173 -4.00 6.87 13.01
N THR A 174 -4.55 6.14 12.04
CA THR A 174 -5.36 4.92 12.26
C THR A 174 -4.47 3.77 12.70
N LEU A 175 -3.33 3.55 12.05
CA LEU A 175 -2.34 2.54 12.46
C LEU A 175 -1.88 2.74 13.90
N ARG A 176 -1.48 3.97 14.26
CA ARG A 176 -0.97 4.32 15.59
C ARG A 176 -1.99 4.08 16.72
N LYS A 177 -3.28 4.21 16.42
CA LYS A 177 -4.38 3.98 17.37
C LYS A 177 -4.88 2.53 17.38
N THR A 178 -4.42 1.70 16.46
CA THR A 178 -4.83 0.30 16.36
C THR A 178 -3.99 -0.56 17.31
N ALA A 179 -4.64 -1.51 17.98
CA ALA A 179 -3.93 -2.52 18.75
C ALA A 179 -3.22 -3.50 17.77
N LEU A 180 -1.92 -3.34 17.61
CA LEU A 180 -1.10 -4.16 16.72
C LEU A 180 -0.42 -5.29 17.51
N PRO A 181 -0.45 -6.55 17.02
CA PRO A 181 0.33 -7.61 17.61
C PRO A 181 1.84 -7.40 17.37
N GLN A 182 2.66 -8.01 18.22
CA GLN A 182 4.09 -8.16 17.95
C GLN A 182 4.28 -9.04 16.70
N VAL A 183 4.85 -8.48 15.64
CA VAL A 183 4.99 -9.19 14.36
C VAL A 183 6.16 -10.17 14.43
N ALA A 184 5.85 -11.46 14.28
CA ALA A 184 6.82 -12.54 14.37
C ALA A 184 7.86 -12.43 13.26
N GLY A 185 9.15 -12.48 13.62
CA GLY A 185 10.25 -12.44 12.66
C GLY A 185 10.52 -11.06 12.05
N LEU A 186 9.86 -9.99 12.50
CA LEU A 186 9.98 -8.65 11.89
C LEU A 186 11.42 -8.17 11.73
N ARG A 187 12.29 -8.41 12.72
CA ARG A 187 13.71 -8.04 12.66
C ARG A 187 14.45 -8.68 11.48
N ARG A 188 14.18 -9.96 11.20
CA ARG A 188 14.74 -10.67 10.04
C ARG A 188 14.12 -10.14 8.75
N ASP A 189 12.83 -9.83 8.77
CA ASP A 189 12.10 -9.41 7.57
C ASP A 189 12.47 -7.97 7.14
N LEU A 190 12.99 -7.13 8.04
CA LEU A 190 13.59 -5.82 7.73
C LEU A 190 14.86 -5.94 6.86
N THR A 191 15.57 -7.07 6.96
CA THR A 191 16.81 -7.32 6.19
C THR A 191 16.57 -8.08 4.89
N GLN A 192 15.39 -8.68 4.69
CA GLN A 192 15.05 -9.44 3.48
C GLN A 192 14.84 -8.53 2.26
N GLU A 193 14.85 -9.12 1.06
CA GLU A 193 14.85 -8.38 -0.21
C GLU A 193 13.50 -7.81 -0.66
N ASP A 194 12.35 -8.23 -0.11
CA ASP A 194 11.04 -7.69 -0.53
C ASP A 194 10.95 -6.19 -0.19
N ALA A 195 11.28 -5.36 -1.18
CA ALA A 195 11.40 -3.92 -1.05
C ALA A 195 10.04 -3.26 -0.94
N SER A 196 9.01 -3.89 -1.54
CA SER A 196 7.63 -3.37 -1.56
C SER A 196 7.01 -3.29 -0.17
N LEU A 197 7.31 -4.27 0.71
CA LEU A 197 6.77 -4.32 2.08
C LEU A 197 7.71 -3.70 3.12
N ARG A 198 8.85 -3.15 2.70
CA ARG A 198 9.83 -2.58 3.64
C ARG A 198 9.28 -1.40 4.44
N PRO A 199 8.57 -0.43 3.82
CA PRO A 199 8.11 0.77 4.52
C PRO A 199 7.17 0.41 5.68
N ILE A 200 6.14 -0.40 5.43
CA ILE A 200 5.25 -0.86 6.50
C ILE A 200 5.97 -1.68 7.58
N ARG A 201 6.93 -2.53 7.23
CA ARG A 201 7.72 -3.28 8.25
C ARG A 201 8.52 -2.35 9.15
N ILE A 202 9.11 -1.28 8.59
CA ILE A 202 9.84 -0.26 9.36
C ILE A 202 8.89 0.44 10.34
N LEU A 203 7.70 0.81 9.90
CA LEU A 203 6.71 1.44 10.78
C LEU A 203 6.22 0.52 11.86
N LEU A 204 5.92 -0.75 11.54
CA LEU A 204 5.52 -1.74 12.53
C LEU A 204 6.62 -1.93 13.58
N ALA A 205 7.89 -1.82 13.19
CA ALA A 205 8.99 -1.81 14.14
C ALA A 205 8.96 -0.58 15.06
N GLY A 206 8.68 0.61 14.52
CA GLY A 206 8.47 1.83 15.31
C GLY A 206 7.29 1.73 16.28
N LEU A 207 6.12 1.33 15.77
CA LEU A 207 4.87 1.21 16.51
C LEU A 207 4.87 0.07 17.54
N SER A 208 5.82 -0.88 17.45
CA SER A 208 5.96 -1.97 18.43
C SER A 208 6.40 -1.49 19.81
N GLY A 209 6.98 -0.29 19.92
CA GLY A 209 7.61 0.22 21.14
C GLY A 209 8.91 -0.51 21.52
N ASP A 210 9.37 -1.49 20.74
CA ASP A 210 10.56 -2.28 21.04
C ASP A 210 11.84 -1.51 20.68
N ARG A 211 12.47 -0.93 21.71
CA ARG A 211 13.70 -0.14 21.57
C ARG A 211 14.89 -0.93 20.99
N ARG A 212 14.82 -2.26 20.92
CA ARG A 212 15.84 -3.08 20.24
C ARG A 212 15.92 -2.81 18.73
N PHE A 213 14.88 -2.21 18.13
CA PHE A 213 14.92 -1.77 16.74
C PHE A 213 15.74 -0.49 16.51
N VAL A 214 15.96 0.35 17.53
CA VAL A 214 16.63 1.66 17.37
C VAL A 214 17.98 1.54 16.65
N PRO A 215 18.94 0.72 17.08
CA PRO A 215 20.25 0.65 16.40
C PRO A 215 20.14 0.23 14.93
N VAL A 216 19.28 -0.76 14.64
CA VAL A 216 19.08 -1.29 13.29
C VAL A 216 18.43 -0.24 12.39
N LEU A 217 17.43 0.50 12.88
CA LEU A 217 16.74 1.53 12.12
C LEU A 217 17.61 2.78 11.93
N THR A 218 18.42 3.16 12.92
CA THR A 218 19.40 4.26 12.80
C THR A 218 20.44 3.96 11.72
N GLU A 219 21.02 2.76 11.74
CA GLU A 219 21.98 2.33 10.72
C GLU A 219 21.32 2.25 9.33
N ALA A 220 20.11 1.70 9.26
CA ALA A 220 19.37 1.57 8.00
C ALA A 220 18.93 2.94 7.42
N LEU A 221 18.63 3.93 8.27
CA LEU A 221 18.38 5.31 7.84
C LEU A 221 19.65 5.92 7.24
N ALA A 222 20.79 5.79 7.90
CA ALA A 222 22.06 6.32 7.39
C ALA A 222 22.43 5.71 6.02
N LYS A 223 22.34 4.38 5.91
CA LYS A 223 22.50 3.67 4.63
C LYS A 223 21.46 4.10 3.61
N GLY A 224 20.21 4.33 4.03
CA GLY A 224 19.12 4.78 3.18
C GLY A 224 19.34 6.17 2.61
N VAL A 225 19.89 7.10 3.40
CA VAL A 225 20.26 8.45 2.94
C VAL A 225 21.37 8.36 1.90
N ALA A 226 22.43 7.59 2.16
CA ALA A 226 23.52 7.38 1.20
C ALA A 226 23.03 6.73 -0.11
N ALA A 227 22.14 5.76 -0.02
CA ALA A 227 21.54 5.06 -1.17
C ALA A 227 20.29 5.75 -1.74
N ARG A 228 19.93 6.95 -1.26
CA ARG A 228 18.77 7.75 -1.70
C ARG A 228 17.45 6.95 -1.77
N LYS A 229 17.18 6.12 -0.76
CA LYS A 229 16.00 5.25 -0.72
C LYS A 229 14.70 6.07 -0.72
N PRO A 230 13.61 5.59 -1.37
CA PRO A 230 12.36 6.36 -1.43
C PRO A 230 11.63 6.46 -0.08
N TYR A 231 11.82 5.48 0.81
CA TYR A 231 11.09 5.35 2.07
C TYR A 231 11.83 5.87 3.32
N LEU A 232 12.63 6.95 3.19
CA LEU A 232 13.31 7.55 4.36
C LEU A 232 12.33 8.04 5.44
N GLY A 233 11.16 8.52 5.02
CA GLY A 233 10.12 8.97 5.93
C GLY A 233 9.69 7.86 6.90
N ALA A 234 9.61 6.60 6.45
CA ALA A 234 9.27 5.47 7.32
C ALA A 234 10.29 5.29 8.45
N TYR A 235 11.60 5.36 8.14
CA TYR A 235 12.66 5.25 9.15
C TYR A 235 12.62 6.41 10.14
N ALA A 236 12.48 7.64 9.66
CA ALA A 236 12.39 8.82 10.50
C ALA A 236 11.18 8.74 11.44
N THR A 237 10.01 8.41 10.90
CA THR A 237 8.77 8.20 11.68
C THR A 237 8.95 7.11 12.73
N ALA A 238 9.51 5.96 12.37
CA ALA A 238 9.72 4.85 13.30
C ALA A 238 10.72 5.19 14.42
N LEU A 239 11.79 5.91 14.12
CA LEU A 239 12.75 6.38 15.13
C LEU A 239 12.12 7.40 16.09
N ILE A 240 11.26 8.29 15.58
CA ILE A 240 10.51 9.24 16.44
C ILE A 240 9.52 8.49 17.35
N GLU A 241 8.84 7.45 16.88
CA GLU A 241 7.99 6.63 17.75
C GLU A 241 8.78 5.94 18.87
N LEU A 242 9.99 5.43 18.58
CA LEU A 242 10.80 4.69 19.55
C LEU A 242 11.57 5.60 20.53
N GLU A 243 11.98 6.80 20.10
CA GLU A 243 12.84 7.69 20.87
C GLU A 243 12.21 9.04 21.25
N GLY A 244 10.99 9.32 20.79
CA GLY A 244 10.26 10.55 21.09
C GLY A 244 11.05 11.80 20.68
N THR A 245 11.22 12.74 21.63
CA THR A 245 11.95 13.99 21.40
C THR A 245 13.41 13.76 21.00
N LYS A 246 14.07 12.73 21.55
CA LYS A 246 15.45 12.39 21.20
C LYS A 246 15.57 11.97 19.74
N GLY A 247 14.58 11.23 19.22
CA GLY A 247 14.53 10.86 17.80
C GLY A 247 14.43 12.10 16.89
N VAL A 248 13.61 13.08 17.27
CA VAL A 248 13.51 14.38 16.57
C VAL A 248 14.85 15.09 16.54
N ASP A 249 15.52 15.19 17.68
CA ASP A 249 16.79 15.92 17.82
C ASP A 249 17.91 15.26 17.00
N GLU A 250 18.02 13.92 17.05
CA GLU A 250 19.03 13.15 16.30
C GLU A 250 18.84 13.28 14.78
N ILE A 251 17.61 13.15 14.28
CA ILE A 251 17.33 13.31 12.84
C ILE A 251 17.66 14.73 12.39
N ALA A 252 17.29 15.73 13.20
CA ALA A 252 17.53 17.12 12.89
C ALA A 252 19.03 17.45 12.86
N ALA A 253 19.78 17.00 13.86
CA ALA A 253 21.21 17.25 13.97
C ALA A 253 22.01 16.57 12.86
N ARG A 254 21.71 15.30 12.55
CA ARG A 254 22.50 14.50 11.59
C ARG A 254 22.19 14.81 10.13
N TYR A 255 20.92 15.10 9.81
CA TYR A 255 20.48 15.19 8.42
C TYR A 255 19.95 16.58 8.07
N LEU A 256 18.97 17.08 8.81
CA LEU A 256 18.26 18.31 8.41
C LEU A 256 19.06 19.60 8.64
N SER A 257 20.10 19.56 9.48
CA SER A 257 21.03 20.68 9.68
C SER A 257 22.11 20.76 8.58
N ASN A 258 22.21 19.76 7.69
CA ASN A 258 23.15 19.76 6.59
C ASN A 258 22.56 20.51 5.37
N PRO A 259 23.06 21.72 5.02
CA PRO A 259 22.52 22.49 3.91
C PRO A 259 22.71 21.80 2.55
N ASN A 260 23.67 20.87 2.46
CA ASN A 260 23.97 20.11 1.24
C ASN A 260 23.13 18.83 1.12
N LEU A 261 22.25 18.53 2.07
CA LEU A 261 21.33 17.41 1.93
C LEU A 261 20.42 17.66 0.72
N ALA A 262 20.41 16.70 -0.21
CA ALA A 262 19.60 16.78 -1.42
C ALA A 262 18.12 17.03 -1.09
N PHE A 263 17.50 17.90 -1.89
CA PHE A 263 16.15 18.41 -1.65
C PHE A 263 15.10 17.29 -1.47
N ASP A 264 15.13 16.28 -2.32
CA ASP A 264 14.20 15.14 -2.28
C ASP A 264 14.35 14.25 -1.04
N LEU A 265 15.54 14.18 -0.44
CA LEU A 265 15.78 13.48 0.83
C LEU A 265 15.30 14.33 2.00
N ARG A 266 15.56 15.64 1.95
CA ARG A 266 15.07 16.62 2.92
C ARG A 266 13.54 16.60 2.99
N GLU A 267 12.85 16.63 1.85
CA GLU A 267 11.39 16.54 1.77
C GLU A 267 10.84 15.34 2.53
N LYS A 268 11.43 14.14 2.34
CA LYS A 268 10.97 12.91 3.01
C LYS A 268 11.13 12.95 4.52
N LEU A 269 12.21 13.54 5.02
CA LEU A 269 12.46 13.67 6.45
C LEU A 269 11.57 14.75 7.08
N VAL A 270 11.38 15.88 6.39
CA VAL A 270 10.46 16.95 6.83
C VAL A 270 9.01 16.46 6.82
N GLN A 271 8.62 15.64 5.84
CA GLN A 271 7.31 15.00 5.78
C GLN A 271 7.07 14.08 6.99
N ALA A 272 8.06 13.32 7.45
CA ALA A 272 7.96 12.53 8.68
C ALA A 272 7.75 13.41 9.92
N PHE A 273 8.41 14.57 9.99
CA PHE A 273 8.18 15.55 11.06
C PHE A 273 6.76 16.13 11.00
N ALA A 274 6.27 16.49 9.82
CA ALA A 274 4.91 17.00 9.64
C ALA A 274 3.89 15.94 10.09
N LEU A 275 4.05 14.69 9.66
CA LEU A 275 3.19 13.58 10.08
C LEU A 275 3.15 13.44 11.61
N GLN A 276 4.32 13.35 12.25
CA GLN A 276 4.43 13.21 13.69
C GLN A 276 3.89 14.44 14.43
N TYR A 277 4.06 15.64 13.88
CA TYR A 277 3.49 16.85 14.46
C TYR A 277 1.95 16.79 14.59
N HIS A 278 1.24 16.04 13.74
CA HIS A 278 -0.22 15.91 13.86
C HIS A 278 -0.67 14.86 14.87
N VAL A 279 0.07 13.76 15.00
CA VAL A 279 -0.43 12.57 15.73
C VAL A 279 0.34 12.25 17.01
N ALA A 280 1.52 12.81 17.20
CA ALA A 280 2.39 12.50 18.34
C ALA A 280 1.89 13.14 19.65
N PRO A 281 2.41 12.67 20.81
CA PRO A 281 2.21 13.32 22.10
C PRO A 281 2.73 14.78 22.12
N ALA A 282 2.20 15.58 23.05
CA ALA A 282 2.38 17.04 23.05
C ALA A 282 3.84 17.51 23.23
N ASP A 283 4.68 16.76 23.92
CA ASP A 283 6.11 17.00 24.06
C ASP A 283 6.87 16.80 22.73
N VAL A 284 6.60 15.70 22.02
CA VAL A 284 7.18 15.42 20.69
C VAL A 284 6.77 16.49 19.69
N ARG A 285 5.47 16.86 19.65
CA ARG A 285 4.99 17.95 18.77
C ARG A 285 5.68 19.28 19.04
N ARG A 286 5.85 19.65 20.33
CA ARG A 286 6.59 20.87 20.71
C ARG A 286 8.06 20.80 20.32
N SER A 287 8.69 19.63 20.43
CA SER A 287 10.06 19.43 19.95
C SER A 287 10.16 19.67 18.44
N ILE A 288 9.28 19.05 17.66
CA ILE A 288 9.21 19.23 16.21
C ILE A 288 9.01 20.70 15.85
N ALA A 289 8.03 21.38 16.45
CA ALA A 289 7.73 22.79 16.16
C ALA A 289 8.95 23.69 16.41
N ARG A 290 9.65 23.52 17.54
CA ARG A 290 10.85 24.29 17.86
C ARG A 290 11.98 24.00 16.88
N THR A 291 12.20 22.74 16.54
CA THR A 291 13.24 22.31 15.61
C THR A 291 12.99 22.84 14.19
N VAL A 292 11.76 22.72 13.69
CA VAL A 292 11.37 23.26 12.38
C VAL A 292 11.53 24.79 12.36
N ALA A 293 11.04 25.50 13.38
CA ALA A 293 11.20 26.95 13.44
C ALA A 293 12.67 27.40 13.48
N ARG A 294 13.53 26.67 14.19
CA ARG A 294 14.97 26.93 14.24
C ARG A 294 15.63 26.72 12.87
N LEU A 295 15.42 25.56 12.25
CA LEU A 295 16.03 25.21 10.97
C LEU A 295 15.55 26.11 9.82
N SER A 296 14.26 26.48 9.79
CA SER A 296 13.72 27.39 8.78
C SER A 296 14.34 28.80 8.83
N ARG A 297 14.82 29.25 9.99
CA ARG A 297 15.54 30.53 10.10
C ARG A 297 17.00 30.45 9.62
N GLN A 298 17.56 29.23 9.57
CA GLN A 298 18.98 28.99 9.26
C GLN A 298 19.20 28.57 7.81
N ASP A 299 18.22 27.91 7.19
CA ASP A 299 18.32 27.37 5.83
C ASP A 299 17.03 27.64 5.04
N VAL A 300 17.14 28.45 3.98
CA VAL A 300 16.02 28.80 3.07
C VAL A 300 15.46 27.57 2.37
N GLY A 301 16.30 26.63 1.96
CA GLY A 301 15.85 25.38 1.34
C GLY A 301 15.05 24.52 2.32
N PHE A 302 15.45 24.50 3.60
CA PHE A 302 14.65 23.85 4.65
C PHE A 302 13.32 24.56 4.88
N ALA A 303 13.33 25.89 4.93
CA ALA A 303 12.11 26.69 5.10
C ALA A 303 11.08 26.40 3.99
N GLN A 304 11.54 26.25 2.74
CA GLN A 304 10.67 25.85 1.62
C GLN A 304 10.07 24.46 1.81
N SER A 305 10.87 23.47 2.23
CA SER A 305 10.38 22.12 2.54
C SER A 305 9.36 22.13 3.67
N ALA A 306 9.66 22.85 4.75
CA ALA A 306 8.76 23.00 5.89
C ALA A 306 7.44 23.66 5.46
N ALA A 307 7.48 24.72 4.66
CA ALA A 307 6.27 25.38 4.16
C ALA A 307 5.39 24.44 3.31
N ARG A 308 5.97 23.60 2.46
CA ARG A 308 5.20 22.62 1.67
C ARG A 308 4.55 21.57 2.55
N GLN A 309 5.31 20.98 3.46
CA GLN A 309 4.85 19.82 4.23
C GLN A 309 3.94 20.20 5.41
N PHE A 310 4.15 21.34 6.05
CA PHE A 310 3.28 21.82 7.14
C PHE A 310 2.13 22.71 6.63
N GLY A 311 2.30 23.37 5.48
CA GLY A 311 1.28 24.22 4.87
C GLY A 311 0.23 23.46 4.06
N SER A 312 0.59 22.33 3.45
CA SER A 312 -0.39 21.43 2.79
C SER A 312 -1.35 20.82 3.78
N VAL A 313 -0.91 20.56 5.02
CA VAL A 313 -1.72 19.89 6.03
C VAL A 313 -2.69 20.85 6.75
N SER A 314 -2.36 22.14 6.85
CA SER A 314 -3.28 23.15 7.44
C SER A 314 -4.54 23.39 6.60
N ARG A 315 -4.52 23.13 5.28
CA ARG A 315 -5.73 23.29 4.43
C ARG A 315 -6.78 22.21 4.65
N PHE A 316 -6.40 21.04 5.16
CA PHE A 316 -7.35 19.95 5.44
C PHE A 316 -8.23 20.19 6.67
N ASN A 317 -7.87 21.13 7.55
CA ASN A 317 -8.68 21.46 8.75
C ASN A 317 -9.68 22.60 8.51
N THR A 318 -9.63 23.30 7.37
CA THR A 318 -10.51 24.44 7.08
C THR A 318 -11.79 24.10 6.32
N GLU A 319 -11.92 22.90 5.75
CA GLU A 319 -13.16 22.49 5.04
C GLU A 319 -14.23 21.88 5.95
N THR A 320 -13.93 21.58 7.22
CA THR A 320 -14.93 21.09 8.20
C THR A 320 -15.55 22.19 9.07
N ALA A 321 -15.16 23.46 8.88
CA ALA A 321 -15.65 24.59 9.68
C ALA A 321 -16.56 25.56 8.89
N GLY A 322 -17.03 25.17 7.70
CA GLY A 322 -17.71 26.07 6.76
C GLY A 322 -18.98 25.53 6.12
N SER A 323 -19.84 24.81 6.85
CA SER A 323 -21.24 24.60 6.42
C SER A 323 -22.16 24.56 7.64
N GLY A 324 -22.40 25.73 8.22
CA GLY A 324 -23.24 25.86 9.41
C GLY A 324 -23.63 27.31 9.68
N ALA A 325 -24.02 28.03 8.64
CA ALA A 325 -24.68 29.32 8.76
C ALA A 325 -25.59 29.51 7.54
N ASP A 326 -26.75 28.85 7.60
CA ASP A 326 -27.99 29.32 6.97
C ASP A 326 -29.15 28.51 7.56
N ARG A 327 -29.74 29.08 8.61
CA ARG A 327 -31.16 29.02 9.00
C ARG A 327 -31.39 29.93 10.21
#